data_AF-A0A7C9JV65-F1
#
_entry.id   AF-A0A7C9JV65-F1
#
_cell.length_a   1.000
_cell.length_b   1.000
_cell.length_c   1.000
_cell.angle_alpha   90.00
_cell.angle_beta   90.00
_cell.angle_gamma   90.00
#
_symmetry.space_group_name_H-M   'P 1'
#
loop_
_entity.id
_entity.type
_entity.pdbx_description
1 polymer ?
#
loop_
_entity_poly.entity_id
_entity_poly.type
_entity_poly.pdbx_seq_one_letter_code
_entity_poly.pdbx_strand_id
1 'polypeptide(L)' 'MPEITSIDKLRLPFGGQEIEFQNFIHESGGVPFLRIRIRENKRFTIFEVDPTSAKKWADVMHAWAKEHAGEVS' A
#
# COMPACT_ATOMS: atom_id res chain seq x y z
N MET A 1 -1.36 10.89 20.15
CA MET A 1 -0.65 10.93 18.87
C MET A 1 -0.84 9.60 18.18
N PRO A 2 -1.31 9.55 16.93
CA PRO A 2 -1.39 8.28 16.22
C PRO A 2 0.01 7.72 16.04
N GLU A 3 0.13 6.41 16.14
CA GLU A 3 1.39 5.73 15.87
C GLU A 3 1.46 5.38 14.39
N ILE A 4 2.53 5.82 13.72
CA ILE A 4 2.81 5.52 12.32
C ILE A 4 4.17 4.86 12.25
N THR A 5 4.22 3.66 11.69
CA THR A 5 5.47 2.93 11.45
C THR A 5 5.57 2.63 9.97
N SER A 6 6.64 3.08 9.31
CA SER A 6 6.88 2.73 7.91
C SER A 6 7.16 1.23 7.79
N ILE A 7 6.54 0.58 6.81
CA ILE A 7 6.72 -0.86 6.52
C ILE A 7 7.64 -1.03 5.32
N ASP A 8 7.29 -0.41 4.18
CA ASP A 8 8.05 -0.51 2.95
C ASP A 8 7.71 0.63 1.98
N LYS A 9 8.57 0.85 0.98
CA LYS A 9 8.38 1.84 -0.09
C LYS A 9 8.82 1.26 -1.43
N LEU A 10 7.99 1.43 -2.44
CA LEU A 10 8.32 1.08 -3.82
C LEU A 10 8.10 2.25 -4.77
N ARG A 11 8.82 2.21 -5.90
CA ARG A 11 8.67 3.16 -7.01
C ARG A 11 8.29 2.39 -8.25
N LEU A 12 7.18 2.79 -8.88
CA LEU A 12 6.75 2.18 -10.13
C LEU A 12 7.61 2.69 -11.31
N PRO A 13 7.83 1.85 -12.34
CA PRO A 13 8.75 2.17 -13.44
C PRO A 13 8.26 3.35 -14.30
N PHE A 14 6.94 3.55 -14.39
CA PHE A 14 6.33 4.61 -15.19
C PHE A 14 5.73 5.69 -14.30
N GLY A 15 5.74 6.94 -14.77
CA GLY A 15 5.04 8.05 -14.12
C GLY A 15 5.67 8.58 -12.81
N GLY A 16 6.77 7.99 -12.34
CA GLY A 16 7.45 8.44 -11.12
C GLY A 16 6.60 8.28 -9.86
N GLN A 17 5.67 7.32 -9.88
CA GLN A 17 4.76 7.06 -8.76
C GLN A 17 5.54 6.39 -7.63
N GLU A 18 5.46 6.97 -6.43
CA GLU A 18 6.01 6.38 -5.22
C GLU A 18 4.87 5.88 -4.35
N ILE A 19 4.97 4.65 -3.87
CA ILE A 19 3.99 4.03 -2.97
C ILE A 19 4.70 3.68 -1.67
N GLU A 20 4.19 4.18 -0.55
CA GLU A 20 4.67 3.85 0.79
C GLU A 20 3.56 3.15 1.58
N PHE A 21 3.95 2.07 2.25
CA PHE A 21 3.10 1.29 3.15
C PHE A 21 3.48 1.59 4.59
N GLN A 22 2.49 1.85 5.44
CA GLN A 22 2.68 2.20 6.84
C GLN A 22 1.69 1.43 7.70
N ASN A 23 2.14 0.95 8.87
CA ASN A 23 1.25 0.57 9.95
C ASN A 23 0.72 1.86 10.59
N PHE A 24 -0.59 1.96 10.76
CA PHE A 24 -1.24 3.13 11.33
C PHE A 24 -2.20 2.72 12.45
N ILE A 25 -1.95 3.24 13.65
CA ILE A 25 -2.78 3.02 14.83
C ILE A 25 -3.40 4.35 15.25
N HIS A 26 -4.73 4.43 15.22
CA HIS A 26 -5.48 5.61 15.68
C HIS A 26 -5.31 5.86 17.18
N GLU A 27 -5.40 7.13 17.57
CA GLU A 27 -5.19 7.58 18.96
C GLU A 27 -6.13 6.95 19.99
N SER A 28 -7.36 6.62 19.57
CA SER A 28 -8.37 6.01 20.43
C SER A 28 -8.09 4.55 20.79
N GLY A 29 -7.02 3.96 20.23
CA GLY A 29 -6.85 2.51 20.16
C GLY A 29 -7.85 1.90 19.17
N GLY A 30 -7.58 0.66 18.75
CA GLY A 30 -8.42 -0.07 17.80
C GLY A 30 -7.62 -0.98 16.88
N VAL A 31 -8.30 -1.45 15.82
CA VAL A 31 -7.68 -2.29 14.78
C VAL A 31 -6.63 -1.47 14.03
N PRO A 32 -5.41 -1.99 13.81
CA PRO A 32 -4.42 -1.30 12.99
C PRO A 32 -4.90 -1.26 11.53
N PHE A 33 -4.66 -0.12 10.88
CA PHE A 33 -4.89 0.03 9.45
C PHE A 33 -3.56 -0.02 8.70
N LEU A 34 -3.59 -0.61 7.51
CA LEU A 34 -2.54 -0.42 6.53
C LEU A 34 -2.79 0.92 5.85
N ARG A 35 -1.93 1.90 6.12
CA ARG A 35 -1.95 3.17 5.41
C ARG A 35 -1.09 3.07 4.15
N ILE A 36 -1.69 3.33 3.00
CA ILE A 36 -1.02 3.34 1.70
C ILE A 36 -0.97 4.78 1.22
N ARG A 37 0.24 5.30 0.99
CA ARG A 37 0.47 6.65 0.49
C ARG A 37 1.01 6.57 -0.92
N ILE A 38 0.25 7.09 -1.88
CA ILE A 38 0.64 7.16 -3.28
C ILE A 38 0.98 8.62 -3.59
N ARG A 39 2.19 8.86 -4.09
CA ARG A 39 2.65 10.15 -4.57
C ARG A 39 2.86 10.10 -6.07
N GLU A 40 2.26 11.06 -6.78
CA GLU A 40 2.46 11.28 -8.21
C GLU A 40 2.84 12.74 -8.43
N ASN A 41 4.14 13.02 -8.58
CA ASN A 41 4.68 14.38 -8.64
C ASN A 41 4.29 15.24 -7.43
N LYS A 42 3.27 16.10 -7.60
CA LYS A 42 2.71 17.00 -6.57
C LYS A 42 1.38 16.49 -6.00
N ARG A 43 0.79 15.44 -6.56
CA ARG A 43 -0.47 14.85 -6.09
C ARG A 43 -0.17 13.74 -5.09
N PHE A 44 -1.03 13.66 -4.07
CA PHE A 44 -0.96 12.64 -3.04
C PHE A 44 -2.34 12.03 -2.85
N THR A 45 -2.38 10.73 -2.69
CA THR A 45 -3.57 9.97 -2.29
C THR A 45 -3.18 9.08 -1.13
N ILE A 46 -4.01 9.08 -0.09
CA ILE A 46 -3.79 8.26 1.11
C ILE A 46 -5.03 7.38 1.29
N PHE A 47 -4.80 6.08 1.41
CA PHE A 47 -5.81 5.11 1.79
C PHE A 47 -5.48 4.54 3.16
N GLU A 48 -6.51 4.25 3.94
CA GLU A 48 -6.41 3.41 5.13
C GLU A 48 -7.23 2.17 4.86
N VAL A 49 -6.58 1.01 4.95
CA VAL A 49 -7.14 -0.27 4.55
C VAL A 49 -7.16 -1.16 5.78
N ASP A 50 -8.33 -1.69 6.14
CA ASP A 50 -8.45 -2.63 7.24
C ASP A 50 -7.81 -3.99 6.87
N PRO A 51 -7.49 -4.86 7.85
CA PRO A 51 -6.83 -6.13 7.58
C PRO A 51 -7.55 -7.05 6.58
N THR A 52 -8.89 -7.04 6.56
CA THR A 52 -9.68 -7.89 5.65
C THR A 52 -9.56 -7.40 4.22
N SER A 53 -9.69 -6.09 4.02
CA SER A 53 -9.52 -5.46 2.71
C SER A 53 -8.08 -5.59 2.19
N ALA A 54 -7.09 -5.45 3.08
CA ALA A 54 -5.67 -5.61 2.75
C ALA A 54 -5.35 -7.03 2.28
N LYS A 55 -5.91 -8.04 2.96
CA LYS A 55 -5.80 -9.45 2.56
C LYS A 55 -6.33 -9.68 1.14
N LYS A 56 -7.52 -9.14 0.84
CA LYS A 56 -8.13 -9.26 -0.50
C LYS A 56 -7.28 -8.58 -1.58
N TRP A 57 -6.73 -7.41 -1.29
CA TRP A 57 -5.81 -6.71 -2.20
C TRP A 57 -4.55 -7.54 -2.49
N ALA A 58 -3.92 -8.09 -1.46
CA ALA A 58 -2.75 -8.94 -1.60
C ALA A 58 -3.06 -10.18 -2.47
N ASP A 59 -4.19 -10.83 -2.23
CA ASP A 59 -4.59 -12.02 -2.99
C ASP A 59 -4.85 -11.68 -4.47
N VAL A 60 -5.50 -10.55 -4.77
CA VAL A 60 -5.73 -10.08 -6.16
C VAL A 60 -4.41 -9.74 -6.87
N MET A 61 -3.54 -8.95 -6.23
CA MET A 61 -2.25 -8.56 -6.83
C MET A 61 -1.34 -9.77 -7.06
N HIS A 62 -1.30 -10.70 -6.10
CA HIS A 62 -0.51 -11.92 -6.21
C HIS A 62 -1.03 -12.84 -7.31
N ALA A 63 -2.36 -13.00 -7.44
CA ALA A 63 -2.96 -13.78 -8.53
C ALA A 63 -2.59 -13.19 -9.90
N TRP A 64 -2.72 -11.86 -10.07
CA TRP A 64 -2.36 -11.18 -11.31
C TRP A 64 -0.87 -11.34 -11.65
N ALA A 65 0.01 -11.15 -10.66
CA ALA A 65 1.45 -11.29 -10.86
C ALA A 65 1.84 -12.71 -11.28
N LYS A 66 1.21 -13.74 -10.69
CA LYS A 66 1.46 -15.14 -11.07
C LYS A 66 1.06 -15.44 -12.52
N GLU A 67 -0.01 -14.85 -13.00
CA GLU A 67 -0.50 -15.05 -14.38
C GLU A 67 0.45 -14.40 -15.40
N HIS A 68 1.05 -13.25 -15.07
CA HIS A 68 1.84 -12.44 -16.01
C HIS A 68 3.36 -12.48 -15.77
N ALA A 69 3.84 -13.31 -14.83
CA ALA A 69 5.27 -13.40 -14.47
C ALA A 69 6.20 -13.78 -15.64
N GLY A 70 5.67 -14.27 -16.76
CA GLY A 70 6.42 -14.60 -17.98
C GLY A 70 6.41 -13.53 -19.09
N GLU A 71 5.63 -12.46 -18.96
CA GLU A 71 5.48 -11.44 -20.01
C GLU A 71 6.45 -10.25 -19.86
N VAL A 72 7.16 -10.19 -18.74
CA VAL A 72 8.21 -9.19 -18.49
C VAL A 72 9.56 -9.88 -18.66
N SER A 73 9.99 -10.05 -19.92
CA SER A 73 11.36 -10.40 -20.30
C SER A 73 12.09 -9.20 -20.88
#